data_AF-A0A1F6IFJ9-F1
#
_entry.id   AF-A0A1F6IFJ9-F1
#
_cell.length_a   1.000
_cell.length_b   1.000
_cell.length_c   1.000
_cell.angle_alpha   90.00
_cell.angle_beta   90.00
_cell.angle_gamma   90.00
#
_symmetry.space_group_name_H-M   'P 1'
#
loop_
_entity.id
_entity.type
_entity.pdbx_description
1 polymer ?
#
loop_
_entity_poly.entity_id
_entity_poly.type
_entity_poly.pdbx_seq_one_letter_code
_entity_poly.pdbx_strand_id
1 'polypeptide(L)'
;MVEREKTREELHAQRQDFIQKAIQERAHEKRPEDISQHHWERAVNIGVAYNFGDEYLEVLGLQYERTKEIASKAVRKFIEGLLGNSSEGLRFSHPLEDLLSKRPESEIIGERRSQAMGGISLRVREQVRKGAKDVEEIQRNTGISESSIRKSLGVIRRWGIDVSRFIPSHEDQEKIEQLTKEEDDKKIQQILDELPPNIILANLVKRKLGYNAKRDGLFITVGDLTSGVFHYSSEATRLFFDSLRLSGISSRPVECRVPKTGEVQVHYYVLLERHRERALGVLDEDPSLQKYKENPVKIICGKGNDPIPSTHQLQHSGDFRSVESLFKEMKVLISKRRSGFHYSDFLTPECRVPVYQYQHGSRINYYFPEKYAAALKNFLTNRYAALFRTRVIDVSFESV
;
A
#
# COMPACT_ATOMS: atom_id res chain seq x y z
N MET A 1 33.09 -11.60 2.00
CA MET A 1 32.13 -12.69 2.27
C MET A 1 30.91 -12.06 2.91
N VAL A 2 29.76 -12.09 2.24
CA VAL A 2 28.49 -11.64 2.83
C VAL A 2 27.97 -12.82 3.65
N GLU A 3 27.88 -12.68 4.97
CA GLU A 3 27.27 -13.71 5.81
C GLU A 3 25.82 -13.93 5.35
N ARG A 4 25.50 -15.20 5.07
CA ARG A 4 24.13 -15.60 4.73
C ARG A 4 23.23 -15.34 5.94
N GLU A 5 22.11 -14.65 5.72
CA GLU A 5 21.08 -14.51 6.76
C GLU A 5 20.59 -15.89 7.21
N LYS A 6 20.62 -16.12 8.52
CA LYS A 6 20.18 -17.39 9.14
C LYS A 6 18.68 -17.59 8.92
N THR A 7 18.26 -18.83 8.67
CA THR A 7 16.83 -19.17 8.55
C THR A 7 16.15 -19.14 9.92
N ARG A 8 14.80 -19.12 9.93
CA ARG A 8 14.04 -19.22 11.20
C ARG A 8 14.22 -20.56 11.90
N GLU A 9 14.44 -21.65 11.15
CA GLU A 9 14.77 -22.94 11.74
C GLU A 9 16.14 -22.90 12.42
N GLU A 10 17.15 -22.33 11.76
CA GLU A 10 18.50 -22.18 12.31
C GLU A 10 18.52 -21.32 13.57
N LEU A 11 17.80 -20.19 13.56
CA LEU A 11 17.65 -19.32 14.73
C LEU A 11 16.89 -20.01 15.87
N HIS A 12 15.87 -20.82 15.57
CA HIS A 12 15.15 -21.57 16.59
C HIS A 12 16.02 -22.66 17.22
N ALA A 13 16.81 -23.37 16.42
CA ALA A 13 17.75 -24.38 16.91
C ALA A 13 18.84 -23.76 17.79
N GLN A 14 19.40 -22.61 17.39
CA GLN A 14 20.36 -21.85 18.21
C GLN A 14 19.75 -21.42 19.54
N ARG A 15 18.48 -20.98 19.53
CA ARG A 15 17.78 -20.66 20.77
C ARG A 15 17.59 -21.88 21.67
N GLN A 16 17.25 -23.05 21.12
CA GLN A 16 17.10 -24.27 21.92
C GLN A 16 18.43 -24.70 22.55
N ASP A 17 19.52 -24.65 21.78
CA ASP A 17 20.89 -24.91 22.27
C ASP A 17 21.27 -23.95 23.40
N PHE A 18 21.02 -22.64 23.23
CA PHE A 18 21.21 -21.64 24.27
C PHE A 18 20.43 -21.98 25.54
N ILE A 19 19.12 -22.24 25.42
CA ILE A 19 18.27 -22.53 26.59
C ILE A 19 18.77 -23.78 27.33
N GLN A 20 19.17 -24.83 26.59
CA GLN A 20 19.69 -26.05 27.19
C GLN A 20 20.99 -25.79 27.98
N LYS A 21 21.93 -25.03 27.41
CA LYS A 21 23.18 -24.64 28.07
C LYS A 21 22.93 -23.75 29.29
N ALA A 22 22.03 -22.77 29.18
CA ALA A 22 21.66 -21.88 30.28
C ALA A 22 20.99 -22.66 31.44
N ILE A 23 20.16 -23.67 31.12
CA ILE A 23 19.57 -24.56 32.13
C ILE A 23 20.65 -25.40 32.81
N GLN A 24 21.63 -25.92 32.07
CA GLN A 24 22.77 -26.66 32.63
C GLN A 24 23.62 -25.79 33.57
N GLU A 25 23.77 -24.50 33.27
CA GLU A 25 24.40 -23.49 34.14
C GLU A 25 23.51 -23.07 35.34
N ARG A 26 22.32 -23.68 35.49
CA ARG A 26 21.31 -23.33 36.51
C ARG A 26 20.84 -21.88 36.45
N ALA A 27 20.92 -21.23 35.27
CA ALA A 27 20.49 -19.84 35.08
C ALA A 27 18.98 -19.65 35.36
N HIS A 28 18.18 -20.69 35.16
CA HIS A 28 16.74 -20.71 35.43
C HIS A 28 16.39 -20.69 36.93
N GLU A 29 17.29 -21.15 37.81
CA GLU A 29 17.10 -21.13 39.27
C GLU A 29 17.30 -19.72 39.86
N LYS A 30 18.03 -18.86 39.14
CA LYS A 30 18.28 -17.47 39.54
C LYS A 30 17.12 -16.61 39.07
N ARG A 31 16.38 -16.03 40.01
CA ARG A 31 15.27 -15.12 39.72
C ARG A 31 15.81 -13.69 39.47
N PRO A 32 15.40 -13.00 38.40
CA PRO A 32 15.65 -11.57 38.24
C PRO A 32 15.02 -10.74 39.37
N GLU A 33 15.73 -9.74 39.90
CA GLU A 33 15.32 -8.99 41.09
C GLU A 33 13.95 -8.31 40.94
N ASP A 34 13.61 -7.86 39.73
CA ASP A 34 12.41 -7.10 39.37
C ASP A 34 11.14 -7.98 39.16
N ILE A 35 11.25 -9.30 39.25
CA ILE A 35 10.14 -10.23 38.96
C ILE A 35 9.83 -11.08 40.19
N SER A 36 8.59 -11.13 40.68
CA SER A 36 8.22 -12.01 41.81
C SER A 36 8.44 -13.50 41.50
N GLN A 37 8.74 -14.31 42.52
CA GLN A 37 9.02 -15.75 42.40
C GLN A 37 7.94 -16.49 41.57
N HIS A 38 6.67 -16.26 41.90
CA HIS A 38 5.55 -16.86 41.20
C HIS A 38 5.48 -16.47 39.71
N HIS A 39 5.84 -15.23 39.36
CA HIS A 39 5.89 -14.80 37.96
C HIS A 39 7.11 -15.38 37.23
N TRP A 40 8.23 -15.58 37.92
CA TRP A 40 9.42 -16.19 37.36
C TRP A 40 9.21 -17.68 37.06
N GLU A 41 8.70 -18.45 38.02
CA GLU A 41 8.36 -19.87 37.81
C GLU A 41 7.39 -20.07 36.64
N ARG A 42 6.39 -19.20 36.54
CA ARG A 42 5.46 -19.20 35.40
C ARG A 42 6.18 -18.89 34.09
N ALA A 43 7.09 -17.91 34.07
CA ALA A 43 7.86 -17.58 32.88
C ALA A 43 8.75 -18.75 32.45
N VAL A 44 9.37 -19.44 33.40
CA VAL A 44 10.15 -20.68 33.15
C VAL A 44 9.26 -21.75 32.53
N ASN A 45 8.11 -22.05 33.12
CA ASN A 45 7.22 -23.12 32.63
C ASN A 45 6.68 -22.82 31.22
N ILE A 46 6.18 -21.59 30.99
CA ILE A 46 5.71 -21.17 29.67
C ILE A 46 6.87 -21.13 28.66
N GLY A 47 8.04 -20.65 29.08
CA GLY A 47 9.25 -20.54 28.28
C GLY A 47 9.77 -21.89 27.80
N VAL A 48 9.86 -22.87 28.69
CA VAL A 48 10.26 -24.25 28.36
C VAL A 48 9.23 -24.90 27.44
N ALA A 49 7.93 -24.85 27.79
CA ALA A 49 6.88 -25.45 26.98
C ALA A 49 6.82 -24.84 25.57
N TYR A 50 6.96 -23.52 25.44
CA TYR A 50 6.98 -22.86 24.12
C TYR A 50 8.19 -23.23 23.26
N ASN A 51 9.35 -23.48 23.88
CA ASN A 51 10.59 -23.71 23.15
C ASN A 51 10.90 -25.18 22.87
N PHE A 52 10.42 -26.11 23.69
CA PHE A 52 10.68 -27.54 23.54
C PHE A 52 9.41 -28.37 23.30
N GLY A 53 8.23 -27.83 23.64
CA GLY A 53 6.94 -28.49 23.43
C GLY A 53 6.27 -28.13 22.11
N ASP A 54 5.16 -28.80 21.82
CA ASP A 54 4.32 -28.53 20.65
C ASP A 54 3.27 -27.44 20.93
N GLU A 55 3.26 -26.87 22.12
CA GLU A 55 2.32 -25.84 22.52
C GLU A 55 2.74 -24.42 22.04
N TYR A 56 1.74 -23.60 21.75
CA TYR A 56 1.90 -22.24 21.24
C TYR A 56 1.36 -21.21 22.21
N LEU A 57 1.74 -19.95 22.02
CA LEU A 57 1.41 -18.85 22.93
C LEU A 57 -0.09 -18.71 23.21
N GLU A 58 -0.95 -19.01 22.24
CA GLU A 58 -2.40 -19.02 22.42
C GLU A 58 -2.87 -20.12 23.37
N VAL A 59 -2.36 -21.34 23.23
CA VAL A 59 -2.71 -22.50 24.07
C VAL A 59 -2.09 -22.34 25.46
N LEU A 60 -0.81 -21.95 25.51
CA LEU A 60 -0.10 -21.65 26.76
C LEU A 60 -0.72 -20.46 27.48
N GLY A 61 -1.25 -19.47 26.77
CA GLY A 61 -2.03 -18.40 27.37
C GLY A 61 -3.24 -18.96 28.10
N LEU A 62 -4.07 -19.76 27.43
CA LEU A 62 -5.28 -20.34 27.98
C LEU A 62 -5.03 -21.32 29.14
N GLN A 63 -4.01 -22.18 29.04
CA GLN A 63 -3.64 -23.13 30.10
C GLN A 63 -3.24 -22.44 31.41
N TYR A 64 -2.78 -21.19 31.32
CA TYR A 64 -2.41 -20.37 32.47
C TYR A 64 -3.43 -19.26 32.75
N GLU A 65 -4.67 -19.38 32.24
CA GLU A 65 -5.79 -18.44 32.40
C GLU A 65 -5.50 -17.00 31.94
N ARG A 66 -4.73 -16.85 30.85
CA ARG A 66 -4.26 -15.56 30.34
C ARG A 66 -4.37 -15.46 28.82
N THR A 67 -3.98 -14.30 28.29
CA THR A 67 -3.96 -14.04 26.86
C THR A 67 -2.62 -14.44 26.22
N LYS A 68 -2.63 -14.57 24.89
CA LYS A 68 -1.44 -14.78 24.07
C LYS A 68 -0.34 -13.76 24.35
N GLU A 69 -0.70 -12.49 24.55
CA GLU A 69 0.24 -11.40 24.78
C GLU A 69 0.97 -11.59 26.11
N ILE A 70 0.28 -12.11 27.12
CA ILE A 70 0.86 -12.40 28.43
C ILE A 70 1.82 -13.59 28.32
N ALA A 71 1.45 -14.65 27.61
CA ALA A 71 2.35 -15.77 27.32
C ALA A 71 3.60 -15.30 26.52
N SER A 72 3.42 -14.42 25.53
CA SER A 72 4.53 -13.85 24.76
C SER A 72 5.49 -13.05 25.64
N LYS A 73 4.98 -12.25 26.58
CA LYS A 73 5.79 -11.51 27.55
C LYS A 73 6.52 -12.46 28.50
N ALA A 74 5.88 -13.54 28.92
CA ALA A 74 6.49 -14.56 29.78
C ALA A 74 7.67 -15.25 29.08
N VAL A 75 7.52 -15.65 27.81
CA VAL A 75 8.61 -16.24 27.01
C VAL A 75 9.78 -15.26 26.86
N ARG A 76 9.51 -13.98 26.58
CA ARG A 76 10.58 -12.97 26.49
C ARG A 76 11.32 -12.83 27.81
N LYS A 77 10.59 -12.66 28.92
CA LYS A 77 11.19 -12.55 30.26
C LYS A 77 12.02 -13.77 30.63
N PHE A 78 11.58 -14.97 30.26
CA PHE A 78 12.33 -16.19 30.43
C PHE A 78 13.68 -16.14 29.70
N ILE A 79 13.69 -15.79 28.42
CA ILE A 79 14.92 -15.70 27.61
C ILE A 79 15.86 -14.62 28.15
N GLU A 80 15.35 -13.44 28.45
CA GLU A 80 16.13 -12.33 29.01
C GLU A 80 16.71 -12.68 30.38
N GLY A 81 15.93 -13.35 31.23
CA GLY A 81 16.38 -13.83 32.54
C GLY A 81 17.46 -14.90 32.43
N LEU A 82 17.30 -15.90 31.55
CA LEU A 82 18.35 -16.89 31.29
C LEU A 82 19.63 -16.21 30.81
N LEU A 83 19.52 -15.29 29.85
CA LEU A 83 20.67 -14.58 29.32
C LEU A 83 21.38 -13.77 30.39
N GLY A 84 20.66 -13.02 31.23
CA GLY A 84 21.24 -12.24 32.33
C GLY A 84 21.96 -13.09 33.38
N ASN A 85 21.51 -14.33 33.60
CA ASN A 85 22.02 -15.23 34.62
C ASN A 85 23.09 -16.23 34.14
N SER A 86 23.34 -16.28 32.84
CA SER A 86 24.30 -17.15 32.18
C SER A 86 25.72 -16.60 32.18
N SER A 87 26.69 -17.49 31.93
CA SER A 87 28.11 -17.13 31.81
C SER A 87 28.37 -16.13 30.69
N GLU A 88 29.46 -15.35 30.81
CA GLU A 88 29.85 -14.35 29.81
C GLU A 88 30.10 -14.97 28.42
N GLY A 89 30.72 -16.15 28.36
CA GLY A 89 30.94 -16.85 27.09
C GLY A 89 29.64 -17.30 26.42
N LEU A 90 28.65 -17.75 27.20
CA LEU A 90 27.35 -18.14 26.65
C LEU A 90 26.55 -16.92 26.16
N ARG A 91 26.61 -15.80 26.90
CA ARG A 91 26.00 -14.53 26.50
C ARG A 91 26.58 -13.97 25.20
N PHE A 92 27.91 -14.02 25.05
CA PHE A 92 28.59 -13.49 23.87
C PHE A 92 28.31 -14.32 22.61
N SER A 93 28.17 -15.64 22.74
CA SER A 93 27.90 -16.54 21.61
C SER A 93 26.44 -16.52 21.12
N HIS A 94 25.52 -15.94 21.88
CA HIS A 94 24.08 -15.94 21.58
C HIS A 94 23.47 -14.54 21.80
N PRO A 95 23.51 -13.65 20.78
CA PRO A 95 22.94 -12.32 20.89
C PRO A 95 21.42 -12.39 21.14
N LEU A 96 20.91 -11.46 21.96
CA LEU A 96 19.52 -11.46 22.39
C LEU A 96 18.54 -11.34 21.19
N GLU A 97 18.93 -10.62 20.15
CA GLU A 97 18.16 -10.43 18.93
C GLU A 97 17.85 -11.78 18.24
N ASP A 98 18.85 -12.67 18.16
CA ASP A 98 18.70 -14.00 17.56
C ASP A 98 17.79 -14.88 18.43
N LEU A 99 17.92 -14.79 19.76
CA LEU A 99 17.13 -15.55 20.72
C LEU A 99 15.65 -15.11 20.76
N LEU A 100 15.36 -13.84 20.50
CA LEU A 100 13.99 -13.32 20.46
C LEU A 100 13.31 -13.48 19.09
N SER A 101 13.96 -14.19 18.14
CA SER A 101 13.37 -14.54 16.86
C SER A 101 12.06 -15.32 17.03
N LYS A 102 11.11 -15.15 16.09
CA LYS A 102 9.83 -15.88 16.16
C LYS A 102 10.07 -17.37 15.89
N ARG A 103 9.49 -18.25 16.70
CA ARG A 103 9.45 -19.69 16.43
C ARG A 103 8.84 -19.93 15.03
N PRO A 104 9.37 -20.88 14.24
CA PRO A 104 8.69 -21.38 13.05
C PRO A 104 7.24 -21.78 13.37
N GLU A 105 6.29 -21.47 12.50
CA GLU A 105 4.90 -21.90 12.69
C GLU A 105 4.83 -23.38 12.35
N SER A 106 4.41 -24.26 13.28
CA SER A 106 4.24 -25.68 12.90
C SER A 106 3.22 -25.82 11.80
N GLU A 107 3.45 -26.86 11.01
CA GLU A 107 2.53 -27.31 9.99
C GLU A 107 1.10 -27.51 10.56
N ILE A 108 0.96 -28.17 11.71
CA ILE A 108 -0.33 -28.50 12.35
C ILE A 108 -1.16 -27.23 12.66
N ILE A 109 -0.52 -26.15 13.08
CA ILE A 109 -1.21 -24.88 13.32
C ILE A 109 -1.53 -24.16 12.04
N GLY A 110 -0.59 -24.16 11.09
CA GLY A 110 -0.83 -23.65 9.75
C GLY A 110 -2.08 -24.28 9.14
N GLU A 111 -2.22 -25.60 9.26
CA GLU A 111 -3.39 -26.36 8.84
C GLU A 111 -4.67 -25.92 9.55
N ARG A 112 -4.69 -25.95 10.90
CA ARG A 112 -5.89 -25.58 11.69
C ARG A 112 -6.36 -24.16 11.39
N ARG A 113 -5.42 -23.20 11.31
CA ARG A 113 -5.72 -21.81 10.97
C ARG A 113 -6.20 -21.68 9.53
N SER A 114 -5.60 -22.41 8.59
CA SER A 114 -6.05 -22.42 7.20
C SER A 114 -7.46 -23.00 7.10
N GLN A 115 -7.77 -24.09 7.80
CA GLN A 115 -9.10 -24.68 7.84
C GLN A 115 -10.14 -23.67 8.37
N ALA A 116 -9.82 -22.96 9.45
CA ALA A 116 -10.69 -21.91 10.00
C ALA A 116 -10.91 -20.72 9.03
N MET A 117 -9.99 -20.49 8.08
CA MET A 117 -10.08 -19.43 7.06
C MET A 117 -10.44 -19.94 5.66
N GLY A 118 -11.15 -21.09 5.56
CA GLY A 118 -11.69 -21.60 4.30
C GLY A 118 -10.78 -22.54 3.52
N GLY A 119 -9.67 -23.01 4.10
CA GLY A 119 -8.89 -24.16 3.63
C GLY A 119 -8.04 -23.96 2.37
N ILE A 120 -7.94 -22.73 1.84
CA ILE A 120 -7.24 -22.46 0.56
C ILE A 120 -5.77 -22.88 0.62
N SER A 121 -5.03 -22.48 1.66
CA SER A 121 -3.60 -22.83 1.78
C SER A 121 -3.38 -24.33 1.98
N LEU A 122 -4.32 -25.02 2.64
CA LEU A 122 -4.29 -26.48 2.79
C LEU A 122 -4.42 -27.18 1.42
N ARG A 123 -5.37 -26.75 0.60
CA ARG A 123 -5.59 -27.30 -0.75
C ARG A 123 -4.42 -27.02 -1.69
N VAL A 124 -3.84 -25.82 -1.63
CA VAL A 124 -2.62 -25.48 -2.40
C VAL A 124 -1.47 -26.37 -1.97
N ARG A 125 -1.28 -26.56 -0.66
CA ARG A 125 -0.27 -27.48 -0.12
C ARG A 125 -0.43 -28.89 -0.63
N GLU A 126 -1.65 -29.43 -0.62
CA GLU A 126 -1.92 -30.79 -1.10
C GLU A 126 -1.47 -30.97 -2.56
N GLN A 127 -1.68 -29.96 -3.42
CA GLN A 127 -1.19 -30.00 -4.80
C GLN A 127 0.34 -29.94 -4.87
N VAL A 128 0.97 -29.10 -4.04
CA VAL A 128 2.44 -29.04 -3.96
C VAL A 128 3.02 -30.40 -3.54
N ARG A 129 2.43 -31.06 -2.55
CA ARG A 129 2.82 -32.41 -2.10
C ARG A 129 2.56 -33.50 -3.14
N LYS A 130 1.49 -33.36 -3.92
CA LYS A 130 1.19 -34.23 -5.07
C LYS A 130 2.14 -34.03 -6.25
N GLY A 131 3.06 -33.07 -6.17
CA GLY A 131 4.09 -32.85 -7.18
C GLY A 131 3.67 -31.89 -8.30
N ALA A 132 2.71 -30.99 -8.06
CA ALA A 132 2.38 -29.94 -9.02
C ALA A 132 3.65 -29.19 -9.46
N LYS A 133 3.75 -28.93 -10.77
CA LYS A 133 4.93 -28.36 -11.42
C LYS A 133 4.92 -26.84 -11.41
N ASP A 134 3.75 -26.24 -11.56
CA ASP A 134 3.58 -24.80 -11.67
C ASP A 134 2.25 -24.32 -11.04
N VAL A 135 2.06 -22.99 -11.01
CA VAL A 135 0.86 -22.36 -10.44
C VAL A 135 -0.38 -22.65 -11.29
N GLU A 136 -0.23 -22.81 -12.61
CA GLU A 136 -1.33 -23.09 -13.53
C GLU A 136 -1.92 -24.49 -13.28
N GLU A 137 -1.07 -25.48 -13.00
CA GLU A 137 -1.46 -26.83 -12.65
C GLU A 137 -2.25 -26.85 -11.33
N ILE A 138 -1.78 -26.12 -10.32
CA ILE A 138 -2.53 -25.95 -9.06
C ILE A 138 -3.88 -25.29 -9.33
N GLN A 139 -3.94 -24.29 -10.20
CA GLN A 139 -5.17 -23.61 -10.59
C GLN A 139 -6.13 -24.56 -11.32
N ARG A 140 -5.66 -25.36 -12.28
CA ARG A 140 -6.49 -26.37 -12.97
C ARG A 140 -7.02 -27.42 -12.00
N ASN A 141 -6.19 -27.90 -11.09
CA ASN A 141 -6.55 -28.99 -10.17
C ASN A 141 -7.46 -28.53 -9.02
N THR A 142 -7.55 -27.23 -8.74
CA THR A 142 -8.28 -26.72 -7.58
C THR A 142 -9.33 -25.65 -7.91
N GLY A 143 -9.26 -24.99 -9.07
CA GLY A 143 -10.08 -23.82 -9.37
C GLY A 143 -9.77 -22.58 -8.52
N ILE A 144 -8.68 -22.59 -7.74
CA ILE A 144 -8.26 -21.44 -6.92
C ILE A 144 -7.62 -20.39 -7.85
N SER A 145 -7.92 -19.10 -7.64
CA SER A 145 -7.29 -18.04 -8.44
C SER A 145 -5.78 -17.98 -8.25
N GLU A 146 -5.04 -17.68 -9.32
CA GLU A 146 -3.58 -17.55 -9.32
C GLU A 146 -3.07 -16.65 -8.18
N SER A 147 -3.72 -15.51 -7.95
CA SER A 147 -3.37 -14.58 -6.87
C SER A 147 -3.46 -15.22 -5.48
N SER A 148 -4.47 -16.07 -5.28
CA SER A 148 -4.70 -16.76 -4.00
C SER A 148 -3.71 -17.90 -3.84
N ILE A 149 -3.38 -18.61 -4.92
CA ILE A 149 -2.34 -19.63 -4.93
C ILE A 149 -1.00 -19.00 -4.55
N ARG A 150 -0.60 -17.89 -5.16
CA ARG A 150 0.66 -17.19 -4.84
C ARG A 150 0.73 -16.73 -3.38
N LYS A 151 -0.37 -16.19 -2.84
CA LYS A 151 -0.47 -15.85 -1.41
C LYS A 151 -0.31 -17.09 -0.53
N SER A 152 -0.98 -18.19 -0.88
CA SER A 152 -0.90 -19.46 -0.16
C SER A 152 0.49 -20.09 -0.24
N LEU A 153 1.19 -20.01 -1.38
CA LEU A 153 2.58 -20.46 -1.51
C LEU A 153 3.50 -19.75 -0.49
N GLY A 154 3.32 -18.44 -0.29
CA GLY A 154 4.04 -17.70 0.75
C GLY A 154 3.67 -18.11 2.19
N VAL A 155 2.44 -18.56 2.43
CA VAL A 155 1.98 -19.08 3.72
C VAL A 155 2.59 -20.45 3.99
N ILE A 156 2.50 -21.38 3.05
CA ILE A 156 2.99 -22.76 3.22
C ILE A 156 4.52 -22.82 3.25
N ARG A 157 5.22 -21.87 2.59
CA ARG A 157 6.67 -21.68 2.76
C ARG A 157 7.02 -21.42 4.22
N ARG A 158 6.21 -20.63 4.95
CA ARG A 158 6.42 -20.37 6.39
C ARG A 158 6.11 -21.59 7.26
N TRP A 159 5.42 -22.59 6.72
CA TRP A 159 5.23 -23.89 7.34
C TRP A 159 6.39 -24.87 7.06
N GLY A 160 7.47 -24.41 6.43
CA GLY A 160 8.64 -25.23 6.12
C GLY A 160 8.51 -26.06 4.84
N ILE A 161 7.50 -25.80 4.00
CA ILE A 161 7.30 -26.54 2.75
C ILE A 161 8.09 -25.88 1.64
N ASP A 162 8.91 -26.67 0.95
CA ASP A 162 9.67 -26.20 -0.19
C ASP A 162 8.73 -25.85 -1.36
N VAL A 163 8.74 -24.58 -1.72
CA VAL A 163 7.98 -24.00 -2.83
C VAL A 163 8.90 -23.26 -3.80
N SER A 164 10.21 -23.48 -3.73
CA SER A 164 11.22 -22.78 -4.54
C SER A 164 10.91 -22.83 -6.04
N ARG A 165 10.36 -23.94 -6.53
CA ARG A 165 9.89 -24.10 -7.92
C ARG A 165 8.69 -23.24 -8.35
N PHE A 166 8.01 -22.56 -7.42
CA PHE A 166 6.85 -21.70 -7.69
C PHE A 166 7.11 -20.21 -7.41
N ILE A 167 8.31 -19.88 -6.93
CA ILE A 167 8.81 -18.51 -6.81
C ILE A 167 9.08 -18.01 -8.25
N PRO A 168 8.93 -16.70 -8.56
CA PRO A 168 9.44 -16.13 -9.81
C PRO A 168 10.79 -16.74 -10.16
N SER A 169 10.97 -17.17 -11.41
CA SER A 169 12.15 -17.91 -11.79
C SER A 169 13.40 -17.10 -11.46
N HIS A 170 14.51 -17.76 -11.13
CA HIS A 170 15.82 -17.12 -11.03
C HIS A 170 16.10 -16.24 -12.27
N GLU A 171 15.61 -16.68 -13.43
CA GLU A 171 15.63 -15.98 -14.71
C GLU A 171 14.87 -14.64 -14.70
N ASP A 172 13.68 -14.55 -14.08
CA ASP A 172 12.95 -13.27 -13.95
C ASP A 172 13.73 -12.26 -13.09
N GLN A 173 14.39 -12.76 -12.04
CA GLN A 173 15.20 -11.93 -11.16
C GLN A 173 16.50 -11.46 -11.84
N GLU A 174 17.15 -12.34 -12.61
CA GLU A 174 18.26 -11.99 -13.50
C GLU A 174 17.83 -10.94 -14.54
N LYS A 175 16.65 -11.07 -15.16
CA LYS A 175 16.11 -10.08 -16.11
C LYS A 175 15.89 -8.71 -15.45
N ILE A 176 15.40 -8.68 -14.21
CA ILE A 176 15.28 -7.44 -13.43
C ILE A 176 16.65 -6.83 -13.16
N GLU A 177 17.64 -7.63 -12.76
CA GLU A 177 19.01 -7.16 -12.57
C GLU A 177 19.65 -6.66 -13.87
N GLN A 178 19.42 -7.34 -14.99
CA GLN A 178 19.87 -6.90 -16.32
C GLN A 178 19.28 -5.54 -16.68
N LEU A 179 17.98 -5.33 -16.45
CA LEU A 179 17.32 -4.04 -16.70
C LEU A 179 17.90 -2.89 -15.89
N THR A 180 18.51 -3.14 -14.72
CA THR A 180 19.17 -2.08 -13.94
C THR A 180 20.47 -1.57 -14.57
N LYS A 181 21.13 -2.40 -15.41
CA LYS A 181 22.46 -2.13 -15.97
C LYS A 181 22.45 -1.87 -17.47
N GLU A 182 21.49 -2.43 -18.21
CA GLU A 182 21.42 -2.32 -19.66
C GLU A 182 21.17 -0.87 -20.10
N GLU A 183 21.77 -0.41 -21.19
CA GLU A 183 21.58 0.96 -21.72
C GLU A 183 20.97 0.96 -23.13
N ASP A 184 21.02 -0.16 -23.86
CA ASP A 184 20.45 -0.28 -25.19
C ASP A 184 18.92 -0.41 -25.13
N ASP A 185 18.21 0.61 -25.63
CA ASP A 185 16.75 0.68 -25.67
C ASP A 185 16.10 -0.53 -26.37
N LYS A 186 16.74 -1.13 -27.37
CA LYS A 186 16.21 -2.32 -28.06
C LYS A 186 16.27 -3.54 -27.16
N LYS A 187 17.37 -3.74 -26.44
CA LYS A 187 17.51 -4.85 -25.48
C LYS A 187 16.62 -4.65 -24.27
N ILE A 188 16.52 -3.41 -23.78
CA ILE A 188 15.57 -3.07 -22.71
C ILE A 188 14.16 -3.43 -23.14
N GLN A 189 13.73 -3.09 -24.36
CA GLN A 189 12.40 -3.45 -24.86
C GLN A 189 12.21 -4.96 -24.94
N GLN A 190 13.21 -5.72 -25.43
CA GLN A 190 13.15 -7.19 -25.46
C GLN A 190 12.94 -7.78 -24.07
N ILE A 191 13.75 -7.37 -23.09
CA ILE A 191 13.62 -7.86 -21.70
C ILE A 191 12.27 -7.43 -21.10
N LEU A 192 11.84 -6.20 -21.37
CA LEU A 192 10.53 -5.70 -20.94
C LEU A 192 9.39 -6.54 -21.49
N ASP A 193 9.45 -7.00 -22.75
CA ASP A 193 8.41 -7.79 -23.40
C ASP A 193 8.36 -9.24 -22.88
N GLU A 194 9.51 -9.79 -22.46
CA GLU A 194 9.61 -11.13 -21.88
C GLU A 194 9.17 -11.21 -20.42
N LEU A 195 9.29 -10.13 -19.65
CA LEU A 195 8.99 -10.15 -18.22
C LEU A 195 7.50 -10.45 -17.93
N PRO A 196 7.16 -11.28 -16.94
CA PRO A 196 5.76 -11.47 -16.59
C PRO A 196 5.10 -10.18 -16.04
N PRO A 197 3.84 -9.85 -16.41
CA PRO A 197 3.10 -8.69 -15.92
C PRO A 197 3.14 -8.48 -14.40
N ASN A 198 3.00 -9.57 -13.63
CA ASN A 198 3.04 -9.55 -12.17
C ASN A 198 4.40 -9.12 -11.60
N ILE A 199 5.51 -9.41 -12.28
CA ILE A 199 6.85 -9.01 -11.87
C ILE A 199 7.05 -7.51 -12.08
N ILE A 200 6.57 -7.00 -13.21
CA ILE A 200 6.58 -5.57 -13.51
C ILE A 200 5.76 -4.79 -12.46
N LEU A 201 4.53 -5.24 -12.18
CA LEU A 201 3.65 -4.59 -11.20
C LEU A 201 4.23 -4.64 -9.77
N ALA A 202 4.92 -5.72 -9.40
CA ALA A 202 5.56 -5.85 -8.10
C ALA A 202 6.72 -4.86 -7.89
N ASN A 203 7.36 -4.44 -8.99
CA ASN A 203 8.52 -3.54 -9.02
C ASN A 203 8.16 -2.10 -9.45
N LEU A 204 6.89 -1.72 -9.40
CA LEU A 204 6.46 -0.34 -9.60
C LEU A 204 6.93 0.56 -8.45
N VAL A 205 7.38 1.77 -8.78
CA VAL A 205 7.70 2.82 -7.81
C VAL A 205 6.44 3.16 -7.02
N LYS A 206 6.43 2.82 -5.73
CA LYS A 206 5.29 3.04 -4.83
C LYS A 206 5.24 4.51 -4.37
N ARG A 207 4.74 5.41 -5.22
CA ARG A 207 4.48 6.82 -4.83
C ARG A 207 3.14 7.03 -4.10
N LYS A 208 2.16 6.13 -4.29
CA LYS A 208 0.75 6.34 -3.90
C LYS A 208 0.25 5.61 -2.66
N LEU A 209 1.11 4.90 -1.93
CA LEU A 209 0.73 4.27 -0.65
C LEU A 209 1.39 5.06 0.46
N GLY A 210 0.64 5.99 1.07
CA GLY A 210 1.11 6.97 2.05
C GLY A 210 1.66 6.38 3.35
N TYR A 211 2.86 5.79 3.26
CA TYR A 211 3.72 5.41 4.38
C TYR A 211 5.13 5.27 3.82
N ASN A 212 6.04 6.20 4.15
CA ASN A 212 7.51 6.10 4.19
C ASN A 212 8.21 4.98 3.39
N ALA A 213 7.75 4.70 2.17
CA ALA A 213 8.34 3.70 1.30
C ALA A 213 9.42 4.44 0.51
N LYS A 214 10.67 4.02 0.69
CA LYS A 214 11.78 4.39 -0.17
C LYS A 214 11.37 4.20 -1.64
N ARG A 215 11.99 4.96 -2.56
CA ARG A 215 11.81 4.87 -4.02
C ARG A 215 12.37 3.54 -4.57
N ASP A 216 11.97 2.41 -3.99
CA ASP A 216 12.53 1.09 -4.27
C ASP A 216 11.69 0.40 -5.36
N GLY A 217 11.63 1.03 -6.54
CA GLY A 217 10.94 0.47 -7.70
C GLY A 217 11.71 0.77 -8.98
N LEU A 218 11.72 -0.20 -9.90
CA LEU A 218 12.40 -0.09 -11.20
C LEU A 218 11.50 0.56 -12.25
N PHE A 219 10.18 0.38 -12.13
CA PHE A 219 9.21 0.81 -13.13
C PHE A 219 8.36 1.98 -12.65
N ILE A 220 7.97 2.83 -13.56
CA ILE A 220 7.06 3.94 -13.32
C ILE A 220 5.92 3.90 -14.33
N THR A 221 4.72 4.28 -13.89
CA THR A 221 3.58 4.37 -14.79
C THR A 221 3.60 5.68 -15.56
N VAL A 222 3.12 5.70 -16.80
CA VAL A 222 2.95 6.94 -17.59
C VAL A 222 2.08 7.95 -16.82
N GLY A 223 1.03 7.49 -16.13
CA GLY A 223 0.20 8.37 -15.30
C GLY A 223 0.97 9.03 -14.14
N ASP A 224 1.90 8.33 -13.50
CA ASP A 224 2.75 8.91 -12.45
C ASP A 224 3.93 9.71 -13.03
N LEU A 225 4.30 9.48 -14.30
CA LEU A 225 5.32 10.25 -15.02
C LEU A 225 4.82 11.66 -15.27
N THR A 226 3.60 11.75 -15.80
CA THR A 226 2.98 12.99 -16.27
C THR A 226 2.20 13.74 -15.18
N SER A 227 1.95 13.10 -14.03
CA SER A 227 1.23 13.68 -12.90
C SER A 227 1.86 15.02 -12.47
N GLY A 228 1.08 16.09 -12.57
CA GLY A 228 1.50 17.44 -12.17
C GLY A 228 2.21 18.24 -13.27
N VAL A 229 2.49 17.62 -14.42
CA VAL A 229 3.06 18.28 -15.61
C VAL A 229 2.00 18.39 -16.71
N PHE A 230 1.22 17.33 -16.92
CA PHE A 230 0.13 17.30 -17.88
C PHE A 230 -1.21 17.04 -17.19
N HIS A 231 -2.28 17.55 -17.80
CA HIS A 231 -3.63 17.55 -17.26
C HIS A 231 -4.60 16.86 -18.22
N TYR A 232 -4.84 15.57 -18.01
CA TYR A 232 -5.66 14.75 -18.90
C TYR A 232 -6.43 13.66 -18.12
N SER A 233 -7.47 13.10 -18.75
CA SER A 233 -8.25 11.99 -18.19
C SER A 233 -7.48 10.67 -18.34
N SER A 234 -7.76 9.67 -17.50
CA SER A 234 -7.08 8.37 -17.59
C SER A 234 -7.19 7.70 -18.97
N GLU A 235 -8.25 7.97 -19.72
CA GLU A 235 -8.46 7.48 -21.10
C GLU A 235 -7.40 7.98 -22.09
N ALA A 236 -6.90 9.20 -21.88
CA ALA A 236 -5.88 9.79 -22.73
C ALA A 236 -4.45 9.29 -22.42
N THR A 237 -4.24 8.48 -21.36
CA THR A 237 -2.92 7.92 -21.00
C THR A 237 -2.29 7.16 -22.16
N ARG A 238 -3.11 6.50 -22.99
CA ARG A 238 -2.64 5.79 -24.17
C ARG A 238 -1.93 6.71 -25.18
N LEU A 239 -2.37 7.95 -25.33
CA LEU A 239 -1.75 8.92 -26.26
C LEU A 239 -0.31 9.24 -25.85
N PHE A 240 -0.09 9.45 -24.55
CA PHE A 240 1.24 9.67 -23.99
C PHE A 240 2.14 8.44 -24.15
N PHE A 241 1.58 7.25 -23.92
CA PHE A 241 2.31 6.00 -24.13
C PHE A 241 2.71 5.81 -25.61
N ASP A 242 1.79 6.06 -26.55
CA ASP A 242 2.07 5.93 -27.98
C ASP A 242 3.15 6.92 -28.43
N SER A 243 3.14 8.16 -27.93
CA SER A 243 4.19 9.17 -28.16
C SER A 243 5.58 8.70 -27.68
N LEU A 244 5.64 8.12 -26.48
CA LEU A 244 6.88 7.55 -25.93
C LEU A 244 7.42 6.41 -26.82
N ARG A 245 6.56 5.50 -27.27
CA ARG A 245 6.95 4.39 -28.16
C ARG A 245 7.46 4.88 -29.51
N LEU A 246 6.78 5.84 -30.13
CA LEU A 246 7.18 6.42 -31.42
C LEU A 246 8.56 7.08 -31.34
N SER A 247 8.89 7.63 -30.17
CA SER A 247 10.17 8.29 -29.90
C SER A 247 11.26 7.33 -29.40
N GLY A 248 11.00 6.02 -29.43
CA GLY A 248 11.98 4.99 -29.05
C GLY A 248 12.16 4.76 -27.55
N ILE A 249 11.29 5.30 -26.69
CA ILE A 249 11.35 5.03 -25.25
C ILE A 249 10.79 3.63 -24.96
N SER A 250 11.65 2.74 -24.46
CA SER A 250 11.26 1.39 -24.09
C SER A 250 10.15 1.41 -23.02
N SER A 251 9.02 0.81 -23.37
CA SER A 251 7.80 0.89 -22.58
C SER A 251 6.84 -0.26 -22.93
N ARG A 252 5.97 -0.62 -21.99
CA ARG A 252 5.08 -1.77 -22.14
C ARG A 252 3.70 -1.53 -21.51
N PRO A 253 2.59 -1.96 -22.16
CA PRO A 253 1.30 -2.04 -21.49
C PRO A 253 1.21 -3.33 -20.66
N VAL A 254 0.69 -3.20 -19.45
CA VAL A 254 0.57 -4.29 -18.47
C VAL A 254 -0.86 -4.33 -17.97
N GLU A 255 -1.51 -5.47 -18.11
CA GLU A 255 -2.88 -5.68 -17.68
C GLU A 255 -2.93 -6.22 -16.24
N CYS A 256 -3.85 -5.70 -15.44
CA CYS A 256 -4.14 -6.22 -14.11
C CYS A 256 -5.64 -6.43 -13.95
N ARG A 257 -6.03 -7.62 -13.48
CA ARG A 257 -7.42 -7.90 -13.08
C ARG A 257 -7.67 -7.36 -11.68
N VAL A 258 -8.67 -6.50 -11.52
CA VAL A 258 -9.03 -5.96 -10.20
C VAL A 258 -9.68 -7.07 -9.34
N PRO A 259 -9.11 -7.40 -8.17
CA PRO A 259 -9.55 -8.56 -7.37
C PRO A 259 -10.99 -8.48 -6.85
N LYS A 260 -11.58 -7.28 -6.76
CA LYS A 260 -12.90 -7.06 -6.14
C LYS A 260 -14.08 -7.30 -7.07
N THR A 261 -13.89 -7.25 -8.39
CA THR A 261 -14.99 -7.33 -9.36
C THR A 261 -14.77 -8.40 -10.43
N GLY A 262 -13.56 -8.97 -10.56
CA GLY A 262 -13.26 -10.07 -11.49
C GLY A 262 -13.23 -9.68 -12.97
N GLU A 263 -13.94 -8.63 -13.36
CA GLU A 263 -14.15 -8.23 -14.76
C GLU A 263 -13.33 -7.02 -15.20
N VAL A 264 -12.93 -6.14 -14.28
CA VAL A 264 -12.25 -4.88 -14.66
C VAL A 264 -10.76 -5.14 -14.90
N GLN A 265 -10.36 -5.12 -16.16
CA GLN A 265 -8.96 -5.02 -16.59
C GLN A 265 -8.52 -3.55 -16.49
N VAL A 266 -7.47 -3.30 -15.70
CA VAL A 266 -6.79 -2.00 -15.68
C VAL A 266 -5.50 -2.13 -16.48
N HIS A 267 -5.32 -1.26 -17.47
CA HIS A 267 -4.09 -1.17 -18.25
C HIS A 267 -3.14 -0.15 -17.60
N TYR A 268 -1.98 -0.63 -17.16
CA TYR A 268 -0.86 0.21 -16.76
C TYR A 268 0.11 0.33 -17.93
N TYR A 269 0.44 1.55 -18.33
CA TYR A 269 1.52 1.81 -19.28
C TYR A 269 2.76 2.11 -18.46
N VAL A 270 3.81 1.30 -18.61
CA VAL A 270 5.02 1.40 -17.78
C VAL A 270 6.26 1.67 -18.61
N LEU A 271 7.24 2.26 -17.96
CA LEU A 271 8.61 2.44 -18.44
C LEU A 271 9.57 2.33 -17.24
N LEU A 272 10.88 2.31 -17.49
CA LEU A 272 11.88 2.34 -16.43
C LEU A 272 11.91 3.73 -15.76
N GLU A 273 11.97 3.78 -14.43
CA GLU A 273 12.02 5.04 -13.66
C GLU A 273 13.24 5.88 -14.02
N ARG A 274 14.39 5.25 -14.31
CA ARG A 274 15.61 5.96 -14.74
C ARG A 274 15.43 6.70 -16.08
N HIS A 275 14.46 6.32 -16.90
CA HIS A 275 14.16 7.01 -18.16
C HIS A 275 13.22 8.21 -17.97
N ARG A 276 12.84 8.55 -16.72
CA ARG A 276 11.90 9.63 -16.40
C ARG A 276 12.20 10.95 -17.11
N GLU A 277 13.43 11.46 -17.00
CA GLU A 277 13.78 12.77 -17.55
C GLU A 277 13.73 12.77 -19.08
N ARG A 278 14.31 11.74 -19.70
CA ARG A 278 14.27 11.53 -21.15
C ARG A 278 12.83 11.42 -21.67
N ALA A 279 12.01 10.63 -20.97
CA ALA A 279 10.61 10.43 -21.32
C ALA A 279 9.79 11.73 -21.18
N LEU A 280 10.04 12.53 -20.14
CA LEU A 280 9.40 13.84 -20.00
C LEU A 280 9.81 14.79 -21.12
N GLY A 281 11.10 14.83 -21.50
CA GLY A 281 11.57 15.65 -22.63
C GLY A 281 10.84 15.31 -23.93
N VAL A 282 10.73 14.02 -24.25
CA VAL A 282 9.97 13.53 -25.42
C VAL A 282 8.51 14.01 -25.39
N LEU A 283 7.84 13.86 -24.25
CA LEU A 283 6.44 14.27 -24.11
C LEU A 283 6.28 15.79 -24.18
N ASP A 284 7.28 16.53 -23.71
CA ASP A 284 7.30 18.00 -23.70
C ASP A 284 7.46 18.58 -25.11
N GLU A 285 8.14 17.86 -26.00
CA GLU A 285 8.39 18.23 -27.40
C GLU A 285 7.26 17.80 -28.35
N ASP A 286 6.42 16.83 -27.98
CA ASP A 286 5.33 16.35 -28.83
C ASP A 286 4.23 17.42 -29.03
N PRO A 287 4.01 17.93 -30.28
CA PRO A 287 3.02 18.96 -30.55
C PRO A 287 1.58 18.54 -30.21
N SER A 288 1.27 17.24 -30.33
CA SER A 288 -0.08 16.71 -30.10
C SER A 288 -0.49 16.72 -28.62
N LEU A 289 0.51 16.78 -27.72
CA LEU A 289 0.32 16.72 -26.28
C LEU A 289 0.32 18.10 -25.61
N GLN A 290 0.73 19.17 -26.32
CA GLN A 290 0.84 20.52 -25.76
C GLN A 290 -0.47 21.04 -25.15
N LYS A 291 -1.62 20.67 -25.74
CA LYS A 291 -2.95 21.01 -25.22
C LYS A 291 -3.21 20.51 -23.79
N TYR A 292 -2.44 19.52 -23.32
CA TYR A 292 -2.56 18.98 -21.96
C TYR A 292 -1.62 19.68 -20.96
N LYS A 293 -0.74 20.59 -21.39
CA LYS A 293 0.07 21.41 -20.46
C LYS A 293 -0.73 22.53 -19.81
N GLU A 294 -1.82 22.97 -20.44
CA GLU A 294 -2.68 23.99 -19.87
C GLU A 294 -3.42 23.44 -18.65
N ASN A 295 -3.25 24.09 -17.49
CA ASN A 295 -3.95 23.69 -16.27
C ASN A 295 -5.46 23.93 -16.45
N PRO A 296 -6.32 22.89 -16.37
CA PRO A 296 -7.76 23.03 -16.56
C PRO A 296 -8.45 23.71 -15.37
N VAL A 297 -7.71 24.01 -14.31
CA VAL A 297 -8.20 24.72 -13.14
C VAL A 297 -8.25 26.22 -13.43
N LYS A 298 -9.42 26.83 -13.23
CA LYS A 298 -9.62 28.28 -13.37
C LYS A 298 -9.97 28.90 -12.03
N ILE A 299 -9.46 30.10 -11.74
CA ILE A 299 -9.94 30.89 -10.62
C ILE A 299 -11.23 31.62 -11.01
N ILE A 300 -12.30 31.44 -10.24
CA ILE A 300 -13.62 32.07 -10.50
C ILE A 300 -13.88 33.23 -9.53
N CYS A 301 -13.31 33.17 -8.32
CA CYS A 301 -13.37 34.23 -7.32
C CYS A 301 -12.05 34.29 -6.55
N GLY A 302 -11.78 35.38 -5.84
CA GLY A 302 -10.51 35.63 -5.15
C GLY A 302 -9.59 36.57 -5.91
N LYS A 303 -8.36 36.74 -5.45
CA LYS A 303 -7.40 37.63 -6.11
C LYS A 303 -6.82 36.91 -7.33
N GLY A 304 -6.80 37.57 -8.48
CA GLY A 304 -6.30 36.98 -9.74
C GLY A 304 -4.84 36.51 -9.71
N ASN A 305 -4.06 36.93 -8.70
CA ASN A 305 -2.66 36.55 -8.53
C ASN A 305 -2.48 35.35 -7.59
N ASP A 306 -3.56 34.73 -7.09
CA ASP A 306 -3.46 33.54 -6.25
C ASP A 306 -2.92 32.35 -7.08
N PRO A 307 -1.97 31.55 -6.55
CA PRO A 307 -1.38 30.44 -7.28
C PRO A 307 -2.44 29.39 -7.61
N ILE A 308 -2.58 29.07 -8.90
CA ILE A 308 -3.56 28.10 -9.37
C ILE A 308 -3.06 26.68 -9.01
N PRO A 309 -3.79 25.93 -8.17
CA PRO A 309 -3.40 24.58 -7.80
C PRO A 309 -3.56 23.62 -8.99
N SER A 310 -2.82 22.52 -8.95
CA SER A 310 -3.06 21.40 -9.87
C SER A 310 -4.35 20.66 -9.52
N THR A 311 -4.90 19.94 -10.49
CA THR A 311 -6.06 19.06 -10.29
C THR A 311 -5.83 18.06 -9.16
N HIS A 312 -4.61 17.50 -9.07
CA HIS A 312 -4.22 16.59 -8.00
C HIS A 312 -4.26 17.25 -6.62
N GLN A 313 -3.75 18.49 -6.51
CA GLN A 313 -3.80 19.24 -5.26
C GLN A 313 -5.25 19.47 -4.80
N LEU A 314 -6.15 19.85 -5.72
CA LEU A 314 -7.57 20.07 -5.40
C LEU A 314 -8.27 18.79 -4.89
N GLN A 315 -7.90 17.62 -5.43
CA GLN A 315 -8.61 16.37 -5.16
C GLN A 315 -8.02 15.55 -4.00
N HIS A 316 -6.73 15.68 -3.70
CA HIS A 316 -6.02 14.73 -2.84
C HIS A 316 -5.16 15.33 -1.72
N SER A 317 -4.90 16.64 -1.69
CA SER A 317 -4.00 17.22 -0.67
C SER A 317 -4.62 17.32 0.73
N GLY A 318 -5.96 17.36 0.84
CA GLY A 318 -6.65 17.72 2.08
C GLY A 318 -6.65 19.22 2.39
N ASP A 319 -5.82 20.01 1.70
CA ASP A 319 -5.75 21.48 1.85
C ASP A 319 -6.93 22.20 1.18
N PHE A 320 -7.68 21.50 0.34
CA PHE A 320 -8.81 22.02 -0.41
C PHE A 320 -10.09 21.25 -0.10
N ARG A 321 -11.18 21.99 -0.08
CA ARG A 321 -12.51 21.48 0.19
C ARG A 321 -13.49 21.90 -0.88
N SER A 322 -14.45 21.02 -1.18
CA SER A 322 -15.50 21.30 -2.17
C SER A 322 -16.48 22.35 -1.64
N VAL A 323 -16.77 23.36 -2.46
CA VAL A 323 -17.79 24.39 -2.17
C VAL A 323 -19.17 23.74 -1.95
N GLU A 324 -19.48 22.64 -2.65
CA GLU A 324 -20.74 21.89 -2.48
C GLU A 324 -20.95 21.45 -1.02
N SER A 325 -19.87 21.13 -0.32
CA SER A 325 -19.95 20.72 1.08
C SER A 325 -20.42 21.86 2.00
N LEU A 326 -20.04 23.11 1.72
CA LEU A 326 -20.53 24.27 2.47
C LEU A 326 -22.02 24.53 2.19
N PHE A 327 -22.45 24.41 0.94
CA PHE A 327 -23.88 24.54 0.62
C PHE A 327 -24.73 23.47 1.32
N LYS A 328 -24.23 22.22 1.42
CA LYS A 328 -24.87 21.16 2.21
C LYS A 328 -24.98 21.51 3.68
N GLU A 329 -23.91 22.03 4.31
CA GLU A 329 -23.96 22.49 5.70
C GLU A 329 -24.96 23.62 5.92
N MET A 330 -25.03 24.56 4.97
CA MET A 330 -25.96 25.68 5.00
C MET A 330 -27.39 25.28 4.61
N LYS A 331 -27.62 24.02 4.24
CA LYS A 331 -28.91 23.51 3.73
C LYS A 331 -29.42 24.28 2.51
N VAL A 332 -28.51 24.77 1.67
CA VAL A 332 -28.82 25.48 0.43
C VAL A 332 -28.75 24.50 -0.73
N LEU A 333 -29.85 24.34 -1.46
CA LEU A 333 -29.92 23.49 -2.64
C LEU A 333 -29.44 24.25 -3.88
N ILE A 334 -28.33 23.81 -4.45
CA ILE A 334 -27.82 24.32 -5.73
C ILE A 334 -28.43 23.50 -6.87
N SER A 335 -29.17 24.18 -7.75
CA SER A 335 -29.83 23.60 -8.90
C SER A 335 -28.87 23.40 -10.07
N LYS A 336 -29.07 22.29 -10.79
CA LYS A 336 -28.46 22.02 -12.09
C LYS A 336 -29.39 22.35 -13.27
N ARG A 337 -30.64 22.73 -13.00
CA ARG A 337 -31.68 23.07 -14.00
C ARG A 337 -31.93 24.57 -14.02
N ARG A 338 -32.51 25.12 -15.11
CA ARG A 338 -32.73 26.57 -15.32
C ARG A 338 -33.45 27.29 -14.17
N SER A 339 -34.25 26.59 -13.36
CA SER A 339 -34.90 27.15 -12.18
C SER A 339 -34.14 26.77 -10.91
N GLY A 340 -33.82 27.75 -10.08
CA GLY A 340 -33.22 27.56 -8.74
C GLY A 340 -32.07 28.51 -8.45
N PHE A 341 -31.24 28.15 -7.46
CA PHE A 341 -30.00 28.85 -7.17
C PHE A 341 -28.82 28.15 -7.85
N HIS A 342 -27.95 28.91 -8.50
CA HIS A 342 -26.77 28.43 -9.19
C HIS A 342 -25.48 28.86 -8.48
N TYR A 343 -24.39 28.14 -8.71
CA TYR A 343 -23.07 28.52 -8.18
C TYR A 343 -22.70 29.97 -8.54
N SER A 344 -23.03 30.43 -9.76
CA SER A 344 -22.80 31.79 -10.24
C SER A 344 -23.54 32.87 -9.44
N ASP A 345 -24.65 32.53 -8.77
CA ASP A 345 -25.42 33.50 -7.98
C ASP A 345 -24.68 33.86 -6.68
N PHE A 346 -23.86 32.93 -6.18
CA PHE A 346 -23.10 33.08 -4.95
C PHE A 346 -21.63 33.41 -5.18
N LEU A 347 -21.00 32.79 -6.17
CA LEU A 347 -19.57 32.88 -6.44
C LEU A 347 -19.31 34.10 -7.35
N THR A 348 -19.42 35.29 -6.77
CA THR A 348 -19.23 36.56 -7.48
C THR A 348 -17.80 37.10 -7.29
N PRO A 349 -17.35 38.04 -8.16
CA PRO A 349 -16.03 38.68 -8.03
C PRO A 349 -15.78 39.42 -6.71
N GLU A 350 -16.85 39.76 -5.98
CA GLU A 350 -16.78 40.39 -4.64
C GLU A 350 -16.21 39.44 -3.57
N CYS A 351 -16.29 38.13 -3.82
CA CYS A 351 -15.76 37.12 -2.91
C CYS A 351 -14.23 37.19 -2.90
N ARG A 352 -13.66 37.54 -1.74
CA ARG A 352 -12.21 37.63 -1.53
C ARG A 352 -11.53 36.28 -1.34
N VAL A 353 -12.30 35.21 -1.14
CA VAL A 353 -11.76 33.85 -0.98
C VAL A 353 -11.50 33.25 -2.36
N PRO A 354 -10.30 32.71 -2.63
CA PRO A 354 -10.03 32.02 -3.87
C PRO A 354 -10.90 30.77 -4.02
N VAL A 355 -11.66 30.74 -5.11
CA VAL A 355 -12.48 29.59 -5.50
C VAL A 355 -12.04 29.12 -6.88
N TYR A 356 -11.64 27.86 -6.94
CA TYR A 356 -11.10 27.20 -8.11
C TYR A 356 -12.17 26.32 -8.75
N GLN A 357 -12.38 26.49 -10.04
CA GLN A 357 -13.24 25.65 -10.86
C GLN A 357 -12.39 24.61 -11.56
N TYR A 358 -12.84 23.36 -11.49
CA TYR A 358 -12.27 22.24 -12.23
C TYR A 358 -13.38 21.48 -12.95
N GLN A 359 -13.25 21.39 -14.28
CA GLN A 359 -14.16 20.61 -15.11
C GLN A 359 -13.58 19.21 -15.35
N HIS A 360 -14.35 18.18 -14.98
CA HIS A 360 -14.04 16.78 -15.26
C HIS A 360 -15.19 16.17 -16.09
N GLY A 361 -14.96 16.03 -17.40
CA GLY A 361 -16.00 15.66 -18.36
C GLY A 361 -17.12 16.70 -18.41
N SER A 362 -18.36 16.29 -18.21
CA SER A 362 -19.53 17.19 -18.14
C SER A 362 -19.76 17.83 -16.76
N ARG A 363 -18.98 17.46 -15.74
CA ARG A 363 -19.17 17.95 -14.37
C ARG A 363 -18.21 19.09 -14.05
N ILE A 364 -18.77 20.18 -13.55
CA ILE A 364 -18.01 21.32 -13.03
C ILE A 364 -18.01 21.23 -11.51
N ASN A 365 -16.82 21.21 -10.92
CA ASN A 365 -16.61 21.18 -9.48
C ASN A 365 -15.93 22.47 -9.03
N TYR A 366 -16.23 22.92 -7.82
CA TYR A 366 -15.67 24.13 -7.23
C TYR A 366 -14.99 23.79 -5.91
N TYR A 367 -13.78 24.27 -5.72
CA TYR A 367 -12.94 24.02 -4.55
C TYR A 367 -12.40 25.32 -3.96
N PHE A 368 -12.14 25.33 -2.66
CA PHE A 368 -11.53 26.46 -1.96
C PHE A 368 -10.51 25.93 -0.91
N PRO A 369 -9.50 26.72 -0.52
CA PRO A 369 -8.56 26.31 0.52
C PRO A 369 -9.25 26.20 1.88
N GLU A 370 -9.05 25.09 2.61
CA GLU A 370 -9.76 24.79 3.86
C GLU A 370 -9.57 25.87 4.93
N LYS A 371 -8.38 26.50 4.96
CA LYS A 371 -8.09 27.63 5.86
C LYS A 371 -9.06 28.81 5.72
N TYR A 372 -9.79 28.92 4.61
CA TYR A 372 -10.77 29.97 4.35
C TYR A 372 -12.23 29.51 4.55
N ALA A 373 -12.48 28.32 5.09
CA ALA A 373 -13.83 27.77 5.25
C ALA A 373 -14.79 28.72 5.98
N ALA A 374 -14.37 29.29 7.11
CA ALA A 374 -15.21 30.22 7.87
C ALA A 374 -15.51 31.52 7.09
N ALA A 375 -14.50 32.08 6.42
CA ALA A 375 -14.65 33.31 5.64
C ALA A 375 -15.59 33.10 4.44
N LEU A 376 -15.43 32.00 3.70
CA LEU A 376 -16.29 31.68 2.57
C LEU A 376 -17.72 31.39 3.03
N LYS A 377 -17.90 30.61 4.11
CA LYS A 377 -19.22 30.32 4.66
C LYS A 377 -19.97 31.60 5.09
N ASN A 378 -19.30 32.54 5.73
CA ASN A 378 -19.89 33.83 6.09
C ASN A 378 -20.31 34.63 4.85
N PHE A 379 -19.44 34.70 3.83
CA PHE A 379 -19.75 35.36 2.58
C PHE A 379 -20.96 34.74 1.88
N LEU A 380 -20.98 33.40 1.73
CA LEU A 380 -22.09 32.66 1.12
C LEU A 380 -23.40 32.87 1.89
N THR A 381 -23.36 32.90 3.22
CA THR A 381 -24.54 33.12 4.07
C THR A 381 -25.12 34.52 3.86
N ASN A 382 -24.27 35.54 3.85
CA ASN A 382 -24.71 36.92 3.58
C ASN A 382 -25.29 37.06 2.17
N ARG A 383 -24.65 36.42 1.18
CA ARG A 383 -25.12 36.43 -0.20
C ARG A 383 -26.47 35.71 -0.36
N TYR A 384 -26.63 34.57 0.30
CA TYR A 384 -27.90 33.83 0.34
C TYR A 384 -29.02 34.68 0.95
N ALA A 385 -28.76 35.35 2.07
CA ALA A 385 -29.74 36.24 2.69
C ALA A 385 -30.13 37.41 1.77
N ALA A 386 -29.17 38.00 1.05
CA ALA A 386 -29.44 39.06 0.08
C ALA A 386 -30.31 38.57 -1.09
N LEU A 387 -29.99 37.41 -1.66
CA LEU A 387 -30.72 36.81 -2.77
C LEU A 387 -32.15 36.36 -2.38
N PHE A 388 -32.34 35.91 -1.13
CA PHE A 388 -33.67 35.61 -0.61
C PHE A 388 -34.52 36.87 -0.45
N ARG A 389 -33.93 37.96 0.05
CA ARG A 389 -34.64 39.24 0.20
C ARG A 389 -35.11 39.80 -1.15
N THR A 390 -34.29 39.73 -2.20
CA THR A 390 -34.69 40.20 -3.53
C THR A 390 -35.76 39.31 -4.18
N ARG A 391 -35.68 37.98 -4.05
CA ARG A 391 -36.70 37.07 -4.62
C ARG A 391 -38.07 37.14 -3.94
N VAL A 392 -38.14 37.53 -2.66
CA VAL A 392 -39.43 37.75 -1.97
C VAL A 392 -40.09 39.06 -2.42
N ILE A 393 -39.29 40.06 -2.82
CA ILE A 393 -39.80 41.34 -3.32
C ILE A 393 -40.36 41.19 -4.74
N ASP A 394 -39.74 40.39 -5.62
CA ASP A 394 -40.27 40.18 -6.98
C ASP A 394 -41.65 39.48 -7.01
N VAL A 395 -41.94 38.58 -6.06
CA VAL A 395 -43.26 37.92 -5.97
C VAL A 395 -44.36 38.87 -5.45
N SER A 396 -43.99 39.94 -4.75
CA SER A 396 -44.94 40.93 -4.22
C SER A 396 -45.23 42.09 -5.19
N PHE A 397 -44.53 42.19 -6.31
CA PHE A 397 -44.80 43.17 -7.37
C PHE A 397 -45.56 42.61 -8.59
N GLU A 398 -45.71 41.29 -8.72
CA GLU A 398 -46.57 40.66 -9.75
C GLU A 398 -48.03 40.47 -9.29
N SER A 399 -48.42 41.04 -8.14
CA SER A 399 -49.81 41.02 -7.63
C SER A 399 -50.34 42.42 -7.33
N VAL A 400 -50.26 43.32 -8.32
CA VAL A 400 -51.10 44.52 -8.45
C VAL A 400 -51.70 44.59 -9.84
#